data_AF-A0A1R3UHJ8-F1
#
_entry.id   AF-A0A1R3UHJ8-F1
#
_cell.length_a   1.000
_cell.length_b   1.000
_cell.length_c   1.000
_cell.angle_alpha   90.00
_cell.angle_beta   90.00
_cell.angle_gamma   90.00
#
_symmetry.space_group_name_H-M   'P 1'
#
loop_
_entity.id
_entity.type
_entity.pdbx_description
1 polymer ?
#
loop_
_entity_poly.entity_id
_entity_poly.type
_entity_poly.pdbx_seq_one_letter_code
_entity_poly.pdbx_strand_id
1 'polypeptide(L)'
;MGTPRAQSAQHLPEVHTELTRLRAIVAAALDEDLHALVDLRASLLNGCAFCVDLHTDAALKAGMSAQHVSLVAAWREAGAHFTEVERAVLGVVDALTRLGENGLPDEVYARAAEHLSEREMVALISAVGLINLYNRLGVGTGLTPPVG
;
A
#
# COMPACT_ATOMS: atom_id res chain seq x y z
N MET A 1 -7.98 9.84 23.05
CA MET A 1 -7.14 9.96 21.86
C MET A 1 -5.70 9.90 22.31
N GLY A 2 -4.89 9.01 21.76
CA GLY A 2 -3.49 8.89 22.16
C GLY A 2 -2.67 9.98 21.47
N THR A 3 -1.94 10.79 22.23
CA THR A 3 -0.92 11.66 21.67
C THR A 3 0.11 10.80 20.93
N PRO A 4 0.58 11.19 19.71
CA PRO A 4 1.68 10.48 19.06
C PRO A 4 2.87 10.34 20.00
N ARG A 5 3.46 9.14 20.05
CA ARG A 5 4.67 8.83 20.84
C ARG A 5 5.88 9.64 20.36
N ALA A 6 5.95 9.94 19.06
CA ALA A 6 6.99 10.76 18.46
C ALA A 6 6.47 11.48 17.22
N GLN A 7 7.05 12.64 16.90
CA GLN A 7 6.71 13.39 15.69
C GLN A 7 7.84 13.20 14.65
N SER A 8 7.84 12.08 13.94
CA SER A 8 8.93 11.69 13.03
C SER A 8 9.24 12.77 11.99
N ALA A 9 8.22 13.38 11.37
CA ALA A 9 8.39 14.45 10.39
C ALA A 9 8.95 15.75 10.97
N GLN A 10 8.76 16.00 12.27
CA GLN A 10 9.34 17.16 12.96
C GLN A 10 10.80 16.90 13.34
N HIS A 11 11.13 15.68 13.76
CA HIS A 11 12.45 15.34 14.28
C HIS A 11 13.45 14.88 13.21
N LEU A 12 12.98 14.36 12.08
CA LEU A 12 13.79 13.97 10.91
C LEU A 12 13.13 14.47 9.60
N PRO A 13 13.00 15.80 9.42
CA PRO A 13 12.34 16.38 8.25
C PRO A 13 13.01 16.00 6.92
N GLU A 14 14.33 15.85 6.90
CA GLU A 14 15.11 15.42 5.73
C GLU A 14 14.72 14.02 5.25
N VAL A 15 14.47 13.09 6.18
CA VAL A 15 13.99 11.74 5.83
C VAL A 15 12.60 11.84 5.23
N HIS A 16 11.72 12.64 5.84
CA HIS A 16 10.36 12.83 5.31
C HIS A 16 10.39 13.42 3.88
N THR A 17 11.21 14.44 3.63
CA THR A 17 11.36 15.05 2.31
C THR A 17 11.79 14.02 1.25
N GLU A 18 12.79 13.19 1.56
CA GLU A 18 13.27 12.19 0.60
C GLU A 18 12.26 11.06 0.39
N LEU A 19 11.51 10.65 1.43
CA LEU A 19 10.41 9.70 1.26
C LEU A 19 9.33 10.24 0.33
N THR A 20 8.93 11.51 0.47
CA THR A 20 7.96 12.14 -0.44
C THR A 20 8.47 12.16 -1.89
N ARG A 21 9.76 12.44 -2.10
CA ARG A 21 10.37 12.43 -3.45
C ARG A 21 10.38 11.05 -4.06
N LEU A 22 10.87 10.05 -3.32
CA LEU A 22 10.87 8.65 -3.77
C LEU A 22 9.45 8.18 -4.10
N ARG A 23 8.49 8.55 -3.26
CA ARG A 23 7.09 8.22 -3.46
C ARG A 23 6.52 8.79 -4.75
N ALA A 24 6.82 10.04 -5.09
CA ALA A 24 6.36 10.65 -6.34
C ALA A 24 6.96 9.96 -7.58
N ILE A 25 8.24 9.57 -7.52
CA ILE A 25 8.91 8.83 -8.61
C ILE A 25 8.23 7.48 -8.84
N VAL A 26 7.96 6.74 -7.76
CA VAL A 26 7.31 5.43 -7.83
C VAL A 26 5.88 5.54 -8.34
N ALA A 27 5.10 6.50 -7.81
CA ALA A 27 3.70 6.72 -8.22
C ALA A 27 3.58 7.09 -9.70
N ALA A 28 4.56 7.82 -10.27
CA ALA A 28 4.56 8.15 -11.70
C ALA A 28 4.84 6.97 -12.63
N ALA A 29 5.18 5.80 -12.09
CA ALA A 29 5.55 4.59 -12.85
C ALA A 29 4.54 3.44 -12.69
N LEU A 30 3.45 3.65 -11.96
CA LEU A 30 2.39 2.68 -11.75
C LEU A 30 1.02 3.36 -11.96
N ASP A 31 0.04 2.61 -12.44
CA ASP A 31 -1.34 3.08 -12.53
C ASP A 31 -1.86 3.56 -11.15
N GLU A 32 -2.61 4.66 -11.15
CA GLU A 32 -3.06 5.32 -9.92
C GLU A 32 -3.99 4.43 -9.08
N ASP A 33 -4.87 3.67 -9.74
CA ASP A 33 -5.79 2.77 -9.07
C ASP A 33 -5.04 1.57 -8.46
N LEU A 34 -4.10 0.98 -9.21
CA LEU A 34 -3.24 -0.09 -8.68
C LEU A 34 -2.42 0.39 -7.48
N HIS A 35 -1.89 1.61 -7.54
CA HIS A 35 -1.12 2.21 -6.46
C HIS A 35 -1.97 2.43 -5.21
N ALA A 36 -3.21 2.89 -5.36
CA ALA A 36 -4.15 3.04 -4.24
C ALA A 36 -4.49 1.68 -3.58
N LEU A 37 -4.66 0.61 -4.38
CA LEU A 37 -4.86 -0.74 -3.87
C LEU A 37 -3.65 -1.26 -3.08
N VAL A 38 -2.44 -1.02 -3.58
CA VAL A 38 -1.18 -1.39 -2.90
C VAL A 38 -1.12 -0.77 -1.51
N ASP A 39 -1.39 0.53 -1.42
CA ASP A 39 -1.28 1.26 -0.17
C ASP A 39 -2.30 0.80 0.87
N LEU A 40 -3.56 0.69 0.44
CA LEU A 40 -4.65 0.28 1.30
C LEU A 40 -4.43 -1.15 1.79
N ARG A 41 -4.09 -2.08 0.89
CA ARG A 41 -3.91 -3.49 1.25
C ARG A 41 -2.75 -3.71 2.21
N ALA A 42 -1.60 -3.10 1.95
CA ALA A 42 -0.44 -3.21 2.86
C ALA A 42 -0.76 -2.62 4.25
N SER A 43 -1.47 -1.48 4.27
CA SER A 43 -1.88 -0.82 5.52
C SER A 43 -2.84 -1.67 6.36
N LEU A 44 -3.80 -2.35 5.70
CA LEU A 44 -4.70 -3.31 6.35
C LEU A 44 -3.94 -4.48 6.96
N LEU A 45 -2.98 -5.06 6.24
CA LEU A 45 -2.16 -6.17 6.73
C LEU A 45 -1.28 -5.77 7.93
N ASN A 46 -0.72 -4.56 7.90
CA ASN A 46 0.14 -4.04 8.96
C ASN A 46 -0.62 -3.44 10.16
N GLY A 47 -1.95 -3.31 10.06
CA GLY A 47 -2.77 -2.71 11.12
C GLY A 47 -2.49 -1.22 11.37
N CYS A 48 -2.02 -0.47 10.37
CA CYS A 48 -1.83 0.98 10.50
C CYS A 48 -3.17 1.72 10.32
N ALA A 49 -3.92 1.93 11.40
CA ALA A 49 -5.25 2.58 11.34
C ALA A 49 -5.21 3.98 10.68
N PHE A 50 -4.18 4.78 10.97
CA PHE A 50 -3.98 6.08 10.33
C PHE A 50 -3.81 5.95 8.80
N CYS A 51 -3.01 4.97 8.36
CA CYS A 51 -2.75 4.74 6.95
C CYS A 51 -3.98 4.17 6.23
N VAL A 52 -4.74 3.28 6.89
CA VAL A 52 -5.99 2.74 6.37
C VAL A 52 -7.01 3.85 6.12
N ASP A 53 -7.19 4.76 7.07
CA ASP A 53 -8.08 5.92 6.92
C ASP A 53 -7.65 6.81 5.75
N LEU A 54 -6.37 7.22 5.73
CA LEU A 54 -5.80 8.07 4.69
C LEU A 54 -5.98 7.47 3.29
N HIS A 55 -5.64 6.19 3.11
CA HIS A 55 -5.70 5.54 1.80
C HIS A 55 -7.12 5.13 1.40
N THR A 56 -8.02 4.90 2.35
CA THR A 56 -9.46 4.74 2.08
C THR A 56 -10.05 6.02 1.51
N ASP A 57 -9.81 7.16 2.15
CA ASP A 57 -10.29 8.47 1.69
C ASP A 57 -9.69 8.84 0.33
N ALA A 58 -8.39 8.59 0.12
CA ALA A 58 -7.74 8.83 -1.17
C ALA A 58 -8.35 7.97 -2.30
N ALA A 59 -8.55 6.67 -2.07
CA ALA A 59 -9.14 5.76 -3.05
C ALA A 59 -10.58 6.18 -3.44
N LEU A 60 -11.39 6.55 -2.46
CA LEU A 60 -12.75 7.04 -2.71
C LEU A 60 -12.75 8.36 -3.51
N LYS A 61 -11.83 9.28 -3.20
CA LYS A 61 -11.67 10.55 -3.93
C LYS A 61 -11.19 10.35 -5.36
N ALA A 62 -10.39 9.31 -5.61
CA ALA A 62 -9.96 8.90 -6.95
C ALA A 62 -11.09 8.25 -7.78
N GLY A 63 -12.23 7.92 -7.15
CA GLY A 63 -13.41 7.41 -7.84
C GLY A 63 -13.65 5.91 -7.66
N MET A 64 -12.83 5.21 -6.86
CA MET A 64 -13.11 3.82 -6.51
C MET A 64 -14.42 3.71 -5.73
N SER A 65 -15.21 2.68 -6.03
CA SER A 65 -16.45 2.44 -5.30
C SER A 65 -16.17 2.00 -3.86
N ALA A 66 -17.05 2.41 -2.93
CA ALA A 66 -16.97 1.98 -1.53
C ALA A 66 -17.03 0.46 -1.37
N GLN A 67 -17.73 -0.25 -2.27
CA GLN A 67 -17.75 -1.71 -2.29
C GLN A 67 -16.37 -2.29 -2.61
N HIS A 68 -15.71 -1.77 -3.66
CA HIS A 68 -14.39 -2.24 -4.06
C HIS A 68 -13.38 -2.01 -2.92
N VAL A 69 -13.34 -0.79 -2.36
CA VAL A 69 -12.48 -0.41 -1.23
C VAL A 69 -12.70 -1.32 -0.01
N SER A 70 -13.96 -1.59 0.35
CA SER A 70 -14.29 -2.46 1.49
C SER A 70 -13.84 -3.91 1.28
N LEU A 71 -13.87 -4.40 0.04
CA LEU A 71 -13.51 -5.78 -0.29
C LEU A 71 -11.99 -6.02 -0.36
N VAL A 72 -11.16 -4.98 -0.38
CA VAL A 72 -9.68 -5.11 -0.40
C VAL A 72 -9.16 -5.95 0.78
N ALA A 73 -9.82 -5.87 1.94
CA ALA A 73 -9.47 -6.69 3.11
C ALA A 73 -9.64 -8.21 2.86
N ALA A 74 -10.56 -8.59 1.97
CA ALA A 74 -10.95 -9.97 1.67
C ALA A 74 -10.82 -10.31 0.16
N TRP A 75 -9.92 -9.63 -0.55
CA TRP A 75 -9.86 -9.64 -2.02
C TRP A 75 -9.81 -11.05 -2.66
N ARG A 76 -9.20 -12.03 -1.99
CA ARG A 76 -9.07 -13.41 -2.49
C ARG A 76 -10.43 -14.09 -2.72
N GLU A 77 -11.40 -13.80 -1.85
CA GLU A 77 -12.76 -14.36 -1.88
C GLU A 77 -13.77 -13.43 -2.57
N ALA A 78 -13.34 -12.26 -3.03
CA ALA A 78 -14.22 -11.25 -3.63
C ALA A 78 -14.52 -11.50 -5.13
N GLY A 79 -14.11 -12.65 -5.68
CA GLY A 79 -14.47 -13.07 -7.04
C GLY A 79 -14.18 -12.03 -8.11
N ALA A 80 -15.21 -11.70 -8.91
CA ALA A 80 -15.15 -10.77 -10.03
C ALA A 80 -15.14 -9.29 -9.65
N HIS A 81 -15.08 -8.95 -8.35
CA HIS A 81 -14.90 -7.56 -7.92
C HIS A 81 -13.50 -7.01 -8.20
N PHE A 82 -12.52 -7.89 -8.43
CA PHE A 82 -11.15 -7.53 -8.81
C PHE A 82 -10.81 -8.17 -10.15
N THR A 83 -10.20 -7.38 -11.03
CA THR A 83 -9.61 -7.82 -12.30
C THR A 83 -8.38 -8.70 -12.07
N GLU A 84 -7.93 -9.41 -13.11
CA GLU A 84 -6.73 -10.27 -13.01
C GLU A 84 -5.47 -9.48 -12.63
N VAL A 85 -5.29 -8.28 -13.18
CA VAL A 85 -4.14 -7.42 -12.83
C VAL A 85 -4.19 -6.97 -11.37
N GLU A 86 -5.35 -6.57 -10.86
CA GLU A 86 -5.52 -6.20 -9.44
C GLU A 86 -5.24 -7.39 -8.52
N ARG A 87 -5.74 -8.58 -8.87
CA ARG A 87 -5.48 -9.82 -8.12
C ARG A 87 -3.99 -10.18 -8.11
N ALA A 88 -3.30 -10.01 -9.23
CA ALA A 88 -1.86 -10.26 -9.33
C ALA A 88 -1.07 -9.27 -8.46
N VAL A 89 -1.39 -7.97 -8.55
CA VAL A 89 -0.82 -6.89 -7.73
C VAL A 89 -1.05 -7.14 -6.25
N LEU A 90 -2.28 -7.42 -5.82
CA LEU A 90 -2.63 -7.71 -4.43
C LEU A 90 -1.93 -8.98 -3.90
N GLY A 91 -1.66 -9.95 -4.78
CA GLY A 91 -0.83 -11.11 -4.48
C GLY A 91 0.61 -10.73 -4.11
N VAL A 92 1.23 -9.86 -4.90
CA VAL A 92 2.58 -9.31 -4.62
C VAL A 92 2.57 -8.50 -3.32
N VAL A 93 1.55 -7.67 -3.10
CA VAL A 93 1.40 -6.87 -1.88
C VAL A 93 1.33 -7.76 -0.64
N ASP A 94 0.50 -8.82 -0.67
CA ASP A 94 0.37 -9.78 0.43
C ASP A 94 1.73 -10.44 0.75
N ALA A 95 2.45 -10.90 -0.27
CA ALA A 95 3.72 -11.61 -0.11
C ALA A 95 4.82 -10.70 0.44
N LEU A 96 5.02 -9.53 -0.18
CA LEU A 96 6.07 -8.58 0.20
C LEU A 96 5.77 -7.79 1.47
N THR A 97 4.51 -7.67 1.87
CA THR A 97 4.18 -7.06 3.17
C THR A 97 4.47 -8.04 4.31
N ARG A 98 4.15 -9.32 4.12
CA ARG A 98 4.36 -10.34 5.16
C ARG A 98 5.81 -10.81 5.25
N LEU A 99 6.55 -10.80 4.12
CA LEU A 99 7.90 -11.36 4.01
C LEU A 99 8.03 -12.70 4.75
N GLY A 100 7.17 -13.65 4.40
CA GLY A 100 7.22 -15.01 4.95
C GLY A 100 8.51 -15.76 4.57
N GLU A 101 8.61 -17.03 4.95
CA GLU A 101 9.82 -17.86 4.74
C GLU A 101 10.32 -17.86 3.29
N ASN A 102 9.40 -17.79 2.32
CA ASN A 102 9.71 -17.82 0.88
C ASN A 102 9.78 -16.43 0.23
N GLY A 103 9.72 -15.33 1.00
CA GLY A 103 9.73 -13.97 0.45
C GLY A 103 8.59 -13.73 -0.55
N LEU A 104 8.96 -13.40 -1.80
CA LEU A 104 8.04 -13.30 -2.94
C LEU A 104 8.18 -14.58 -3.80
N PRO A 105 7.19 -15.49 -3.78
CA PRO A 105 7.26 -16.72 -4.59
C PRO A 105 7.28 -16.43 -6.09
N ASP A 106 7.99 -17.26 -6.84
CA ASP A 106 8.14 -17.11 -8.30
C ASP A 106 6.79 -17.12 -9.03
N GLU A 107 5.82 -17.95 -8.61
CA GLU A 107 4.49 -17.94 -9.23
C GLU A 107 3.66 -16.68 -8.94
N VAL A 108 3.97 -15.97 -7.85
CA VAL A 108 3.33 -14.68 -7.54
C VAL A 108 3.96 -13.60 -8.40
N TYR A 109 5.29 -13.59 -8.54
CA TYR A 109 6.00 -12.69 -9.43
C TYR A 109 5.56 -12.87 -10.90
N ALA A 110 5.56 -14.12 -11.38
CA ALA A 110 5.24 -14.44 -12.76
C ALA A 110 3.84 -13.96 -13.17
N ARG A 111 2.83 -14.18 -12.32
CA ARG A 111 1.46 -13.69 -12.58
C ARG A 111 1.37 -12.18 -12.66
N ALA A 112 2.11 -11.43 -11.85
CA ALA A 112 2.15 -9.97 -11.95
C ALA A 112 2.88 -9.52 -13.23
N ALA A 113 3.96 -10.22 -13.61
CA ALA A 113 4.73 -9.95 -14.82
C ALA A 113 3.97 -10.25 -16.13
N GLU A 114 2.88 -11.03 -16.09
CA GLU A 114 1.98 -11.19 -17.24
C GLU A 114 1.20 -9.90 -17.57
N HIS A 115 1.05 -8.99 -16.59
CA HIS A 115 0.25 -7.77 -16.71
C HIS A 115 1.08 -6.48 -16.67
N LEU A 116 2.28 -6.53 -16.09
CA LEU A 116 3.12 -5.37 -15.83
C LEU A 116 4.41 -5.44 -16.63
N SER A 117 4.85 -4.30 -17.17
CA SER A 117 6.22 -4.14 -17.65
C SER A 117 7.23 -4.30 -16.52
N GLU A 118 8.50 -4.54 -16.86
CA GLU A 118 9.57 -4.60 -15.85
C GLU A 118 9.65 -3.31 -15.01
N ARG A 119 9.40 -2.15 -15.63
CA ARG A 119 9.38 -0.86 -14.94
C ARG A 119 8.24 -0.78 -13.92
N GLU A 120 7.04 -1.19 -14.31
CA GLU A 120 5.87 -1.21 -13.42
C GLU A 120 6.04 -2.25 -12.31
N MET A 121 6.68 -3.38 -12.59
CA MET A 121 6.98 -4.39 -11.57
C MET A 121 7.96 -3.87 -10.51
N VAL A 122 9.03 -3.17 -10.93
CA VAL A 122 9.94 -2.50 -10.00
C VAL A 122 9.23 -1.39 -9.23
N ALA A 123 8.32 -0.65 -9.87
CA ALA A 123 7.50 0.36 -9.21
C ALA A 123 6.58 -0.26 -8.16
N LEU A 124 5.90 -1.37 -8.47
CA LEU A 124 5.05 -2.13 -7.54
C LEU A 124 5.84 -2.59 -6.30
N ILE A 125 6.99 -3.24 -6.50
CA ILE A 125 7.85 -3.71 -5.39
C ILE A 125 8.29 -2.52 -4.52
N SER A 126 8.68 -1.41 -5.15
CA SER A 126 9.09 -0.19 -4.47
C SER A 126 7.92 0.46 -3.71
N ALA A 127 6.71 0.46 -4.28
CA ALA A 127 5.51 0.97 -3.66
C ALA A 127 5.17 0.18 -2.39
N VAL A 128 5.23 -1.16 -2.45
CA VAL A 128 5.04 -2.03 -1.28
C VAL A 128 6.07 -1.73 -0.19
N GLY A 129 7.35 -1.55 -0.54
CA GLY A 129 8.39 -1.20 0.41
C GLY A 129 8.15 0.15 1.09
N LEU A 130 7.79 1.17 0.30
CA LEU A 130 7.50 2.52 0.80
C LEU A 130 6.29 2.53 1.74
N ILE A 131 5.16 1.91 1.38
CA ILE A 131 3.99 1.87 2.27
C ILE A 131 4.30 1.08 3.54
N ASN A 132 5.09 0.01 3.45
CA ASN A 132 5.55 -0.74 4.62
C ASN A 132 6.39 0.12 5.59
N LEU A 133 7.20 1.03 5.06
CA LEU A 133 7.93 2.00 5.86
C LEU A 133 6.97 3.03 6.49
N TYR A 134 6.02 3.58 5.73
CA TYR A 134 5.00 4.49 6.27
C TYR A 134 4.16 3.84 7.37
N ASN A 135 3.75 2.57 7.19
CA ASN A 135 3.02 1.83 8.21
C ASN A 135 3.84 1.66 9.50
N ARG A 136 5.14 1.35 9.38
CA ARG A 136 6.06 1.26 10.54
C ARG A 136 6.20 2.59 11.26
N LEU A 137 6.31 3.69 10.50
CA LEU A 137 6.33 5.04 11.08
C LEU A 137 5.01 5.34 11.78
N GLY A 138 3.86 5.11 11.14
CA GLY A 138 2.55 5.37 11.72
C GLY A 138 2.29 4.58 13.01
N VAL A 139 2.50 3.26 12.99
CA VAL A 139 2.30 2.39 14.15
C VAL A 139 3.35 2.66 15.24
N GLY A 140 4.63 2.78 14.86
CA GLY A 140 5.74 2.98 15.80
C GLY A 140 5.62 4.30 16.55
N THR A 141 5.29 5.37 15.83
CA THR A 141 5.07 6.71 16.41
C THR A 141 3.69 6.90 17.02
N GLY A 142 2.78 5.93 16.89
CA GLY A 142 1.45 5.98 17.51
C GLY A 142 0.51 7.02 16.87
N LEU A 143 0.58 7.20 15.55
CA LEU A 143 -0.41 8.01 14.82
C LEU A 143 -1.77 7.33 14.85
N THR A 144 -2.82 8.12 15.08
CA THR A 144 -4.22 7.69 15.00
C THR A 144 -4.95 8.51 13.95
N PRO A 145 -5.93 7.93 13.23
CA PRO A 145 -6.75 8.70 12.30
C PRO A 145 -7.50 9.83 13.03
N PRO A 146 -7.82 10.94 12.32
CA PRO A 146 -8.68 11.99 12.87
C PRO A 146 -10.07 11.42 13.20
N VAL A 147 -10.75 12.03 14.18
CA VAL A 147 -12.17 11.74 14.43
C VAL A 147 -12.98 12.64 13.51
N GLY A 148 -13.87 12.02 12.72
CA GLY A 148 -14.81 12.71 11.84
C GLY A 148 -15.89 13.48 12.59
#